data_AF-A0AAU3XGL8-F1
#
_entry.id   AF-A0AAU3XGL8-F1
#
_cell.length_a   1.000
_cell.length_b   1.000
_cell.length_c   1.000
_cell.angle_alpha   90.00
_cell.angle_beta   90.00
_cell.angle_gamma   90.00
#
_symmetry.space_group_name_H-M   'P 1'
#
loop_
_entity.id
_entity.type
_entity.pdbx_description
1 polymer ?
#
loop_
_entity_poly.entity_id
_entity_poly.type
_entity_poly.pdbx_seq_one_letter_code
_entity_poly.pdbx_strand_id
1 'polypeptide(L)'
;MATPPPLGPQPPHGGGSFASPGQSQAGGGQPYPYQAAAQPWGQAWGRAYPAPPQPPPVNGPAIAALVLGVLCFLPGVGLLLGIVALVQIRKKGERGKGMAVAGIVLSTIGALLMTLAFTTGGARDAWDGFRDAASSAGGTFSVEKGECFDSPSGSLEEYAYDVDIVPCDGEHDAEVFAGFSMPDGGYPGDDAVTDVADDRCYARSEEYAMDAWALPVDVDIYYFTPTRQSWRYGDREITCMFGNVDAEGSLTGSLRRDATTLDDDQLAFLEADAILNDAFDQVPDTEYVEDDLSGHKVWASQVVRALEQQTSALRAHDWESSAEQAVTDYVEALDEAREEWEAASEASDAEDFTEHWDKAYRLTGGPKAVTAREALGLATESPTYDDEDAGGGGGEDGSGAEV
;
A
#
# COMPACT_ATOMS: atom_id res chain seq x y z
N MET A 1 -18.30 46.00 -19.42
CA MET A 1 -16.91 45.80 -19.88
C MET A 1 -16.90 44.50 -20.68
N ALA A 2 -16.19 44.49 -21.81
CA ALA A 2 -16.38 43.55 -22.92
C ALA A 2 -15.74 42.18 -22.65
N THR A 3 -16.43 41.14 -23.13
CA THR A 3 -15.98 39.76 -23.25
C THR A 3 -15.00 39.61 -24.44
N PRO A 4 -13.89 38.84 -24.31
CA PRO A 4 -13.01 38.53 -25.44
C PRO A 4 -13.54 37.33 -26.28
N PRO A 5 -13.20 37.25 -27.58
CA PRO A 5 -13.68 36.22 -28.50
C PRO A 5 -12.85 34.92 -28.47
N PRO A 6 -13.39 33.79 -28.99
CA PRO A 6 -12.73 32.48 -28.98
C PRO A 6 -11.62 32.34 -30.03
N LEU A 7 -10.55 31.63 -29.65
CA LEU A 7 -9.44 31.23 -30.52
C LEU A 7 -9.82 29.99 -31.35
N GLY A 8 -9.60 30.06 -32.66
CA GLY A 8 -9.82 28.96 -33.61
C GLY A 8 -8.71 27.89 -33.60
N PRO A 9 -8.91 26.77 -34.32
CA PRO A 9 -8.08 25.57 -34.21
C PRO A 9 -6.71 25.68 -34.91
N GLN A 10 -5.67 25.15 -34.28
CA GLN A 10 -4.31 24.99 -34.82
C GLN A 10 -4.13 23.65 -35.58
N PRO A 11 -3.31 23.59 -36.65
CA PRO A 11 -3.06 22.38 -37.42
C PRO A 11 -1.96 21.47 -36.81
N PRO A 12 -1.90 20.17 -37.20
CA PRO A 12 -1.13 19.16 -36.48
C PRO A 12 0.36 19.17 -36.87
N HIS A 13 1.23 19.12 -35.85
CA HIS A 13 2.66 18.87 -36.03
C HIS A 13 2.95 17.37 -36.04
N GLY A 14 3.45 16.91 -37.19
CA GLY A 14 3.82 15.54 -37.49
C GLY A 14 5.01 15.04 -36.65
N GLY A 15 4.93 13.76 -36.29
CA GLY A 15 5.86 13.04 -35.45
C GLY A 15 7.27 12.89 -36.03
N GLY A 16 8.25 13.10 -35.16
CA GLY A 16 9.63 12.64 -35.34
C GLY A 16 9.81 11.30 -34.62
N SER A 17 10.17 10.27 -35.37
CA SER A 17 10.50 8.94 -34.87
C SER A 17 11.94 8.89 -34.37
N PHE A 18 12.13 8.26 -33.20
CA PHE A 18 13.41 7.93 -32.60
C PHE A 18 14.12 6.84 -33.43
N ALA A 19 15.43 7.00 -33.66
CA ALA A 19 16.27 6.01 -34.32
C ALA A 19 17.00 5.13 -33.30
N SER A 20 16.84 3.82 -33.40
CA SER A 20 17.66 2.80 -32.73
C SER A 20 19.01 2.60 -33.44
N PRO A 21 20.08 2.21 -32.74
CA PRO A 21 21.37 1.93 -33.35
C PRO A 21 21.53 0.45 -33.71
N GLY A 22 22.05 0.19 -34.91
CA GLY A 22 22.87 -0.97 -35.21
C GLY A 22 22.20 -2.10 -35.98
N GLN A 23 22.64 -2.30 -37.23
CA GLN A 23 23.02 -3.63 -37.72
C GLN A 23 23.85 -3.51 -39.01
N SER A 24 24.93 -4.29 -39.03
CA SER A 24 25.89 -4.46 -40.11
C SER A 24 25.30 -5.28 -41.27
N GLN A 25 25.51 -4.85 -42.51
CA GLN A 25 25.42 -5.75 -43.65
C GLN A 25 26.44 -5.40 -44.75
N ALA A 26 27.19 -6.41 -45.14
CA ALA A 26 28.16 -6.42 -46.23
C ALA A 26 27.44 -6.59 -47.58
N GLY A 27 27.99 -6.00 -48.66
CA GLY A 27 27.59 -6.38 -50.02
C GLY A 27 28.00 -5.42 -51.13
N GLY A 28 29.08 -5.76 -51.84
CA GLY A 28 29.19 -5.76 -53.31
C GLY A 28 29.11 -4.46 -54.13
N GLY A 29 30.15 -4.23 -54.95
CA GLY A 29 29.98 -3.60 -56.28
C GLY A 29 30.84 -2.37 -56.63
N GLN A 30 32.05 -2.64 -57.15
CA GLN A 30 32.80 -2.04 -58.30
C GLN A 30 32.18 -0.85 -59.11
N PRO A 31 32.93 -0.14 -60.01
CA PRO A 31 34.07 0.77 -59.78
C PRO A 31 34.00 2.06 -60.67
N TYR A 32 34.47 3.24 -60.24
CA TYR A 32 34.79 4.32 -61.20
C TYR A 32 36.05 5.12 -60.79
N PRO A 33 36.99 5.37 -61.72
CA PRO A 33 38.27 6.00 -61.41
C PRO A 33 38.21 7.51 -61.64
N TYR A 34 38.85 8.27 -60.76
CA TYR A 34 39.44 9.54 -61.19
C TYR A 34 40.81 9.70 -60.56
N GLN A 35 41.84 9.56 -61.40
CA GLN A 35 43.19 10.00 -61.12
C GLN A 35 43.24 11.52 -61.28
N ALA A 36 43.65 12.24 -60.24
CA ALA A 36 44.14 13.60 -60.38
C ALA A 36 45.41 13.78 -59.52
N ALA A 37 46.53 13.59 -60.23
CA ALA A 37 47.87 14.11 -60.06
C ALA A 37 48.23 14.83 -58.74
N ALA A 38 49.24 14.26 -58.08
CA ALA A 38 50.13 14.96 -57.17
C ALA A 38 50.97 16.02 -57.92
N GLN A 39 51.21 17.17 -57.29
CA GLN A 39 52.50 17.84 -57.38
C GLN A 39 52.91 18.48 -56.04
N PRO A 40 54.21 18.47 -55.69
CA PRO A 40 54.73 18.79 -54.35
C PRO A 40 55.47 20.13 -54.32
N TRP A 41 55.21 20.97 -53.31
CA TRP A 41 56.03 22.15 -53.05
C TRP A 41 56.15 22.44 -51.55
N GLY A 42 57.40 22.57 -51.07
CA GLY A 42 57.69 23.41 -49.91
C GLY A 42 58.30 22.75 -48.67
N GLN A 43 59.36 21.97 -48.81
CA GLN A 43 60.33 21.75 -47.71
C GLN A 43 61.23 22.98 -47.59
N ALA A 44 60.99 23.83 -46.58
CA ALA A 44 62.00 24.68 -45.94
C ALA A 44 61.33 25.50 -44.84
N TRP A 45 61.64 25.23 -43.57
CA TRP A 45 61.85 26.18 -42.45
C TRP A 45 61.95 25.36 -41.15
N GLY A 46 63.14 24.84 -40.89
CA GLY A 46 63.48 24.24 -39.60
C GLY A 46 63.90 25.30 -38.59
N ARG A 47 63.16 25.42 -37.49
CA ARG A 47 63.67 25.87 -36.18
C ARG A 47 62.94 25.10 -35.09
N ALA A 48 63.62 24.12 -34.51
CA ALA A 48 63.16 23.42 -33.33
C ALA A 48 63.27 24.38 -32.11
N TYR A 49 62.13 24.67 -31.48
CA TYR A 49 62.11 25.25 -30.14
C TYR A 49 62.43 24.14 -29.12
N PRO A 50 63.28 24.35 -28.10
CA PRO A 50 63.40 23.39 -27.01
C PRO A 50 62.06 23.28 -26.27
N ALA A 51 61.58 22.04 -26.08
CA ALA A 51 60.39 21.78 -25.30
C ALA A 51 60.60 22.26 -23.85
N PRO A 52 59.61 22.91 -23.21
CA PRO A 52 59.71 23.28 -21.80
C PRO A 52 59.87 22.03 -20.93
N PRO A 53 60.64 22.09 -19.83
CA PRO A 53 60.83 20.96 -18.93
C PRO A 53 59.47 20.50 -18.37
N GLN A 54 59.16 19.22 -18.55
CA GLN A 54 57.94 18.62 -18.05
C GLN A 54 57.97 18.64 -16.50
N PRO A 55 56.90 19.11 -15.83
CA PRO A 55 56.83 19.04 -14.38
C PRO A 55 56.87 17.59 -13.91
N PRO A 56 57.57 17.26 -12.80
CA PRO A 56 57.60 15.90 -12.27
C PRO A 56 56.17 15.44 -11.91
N PRO A 57 55.85 14.15 -12.16
CA PRO A 57 54.51 13.61 -11.95
C PRO A 57 54.11 13.64 -10.46
N VAL A 58 52.80 13.69 -10.23
CA VAL A 58 52.21 13.61 -8.88
C VAL A 58 52.12 12.15 -8.42
N ASN A 59 52.35 11.90 -7.13
CA ASN A 59 52.26 10.56 -6.57
C ASN A 59 50.82 10.06 -6.47
N GLY A 60 50.50 8.97 -7.17
CA GLY A 60 49.22 8.27 -7.05
C GLY A 60 48.83 7.92 -5.59
N PRO A 61 49.75 7.44 -4.74
CA PRO A 61 49.46 7.19 -3.33
C PRO A 61 49.09 8.45 -2.52
N ALA A 62 49.57 9.63 -2.90
CA ALA A 62 49.20 10.88 -2.23
C ALA A 62 47.77 11.32 -2.56
N ILE A 63 47.31 11.03 -3.78
CA ILE A 63 45.92 11.26 -4.20
C ILE A 63 44.99 10.26 -3.49
N ALA A 64 45.38 8.98 -3.45
CA ALA A 64 44.62 7.95 -2.74
C ALA A 64 44.49 8.27 -1.24
N ALA A 65 45.56 8.73 -0.59
CA ALA A 65 45.52 9.14 0.81
C ALA A 65 44.60 10.35 1.06
N LEU A 66 44.54 11.31 0.13
CA LEU A 66 43.64 12.45 0.22
C LEU A 66 42.17 12.03 0.06
N VAL A 67 41.87 11.24 -0.97
CA VAL A 67 40.51 10.78 -1.26
C VAL A 67 39.98 9.90 -0.13
N LEU A 68 40.79 8.96 0.37
CA LEU A 68 40.40 8.09 1.49
C LEU A 68 40.29 8.87 2.82
N GLY A 69 41.12 9.89 3.02
CA GLY A 69 41.03 10.76 4.19
C GLY A 69 39.78 11.65 4.18
N VAL A 70 39.31 12.08 3.01
CA VAL A 70 38.07 12.86 2.86
C VAL A 70 36.83 11.97 2.99
N LEU A 71 36.88 10.73 2.47
CA LEU A 71 35.73 9.83 2.46
C LEU A 71 35.54 9.06 3.77
N CYS A 72 36.45 9.16 4.74
CA CYS A 72 36.34 8.61 6.10
C CYS A 72 36.07 7.09 6.25
N PHE A 73 35.96 6.33 5.16
CA PHE A 73 35.55 4.91 5.22
C PHE A 73 36.55 4.00 5.94
N LEU A 74 37.84 4.36 6.01
CA LEU A 74 38.90 3.56 6.66
C LEU A 74 40.07 4.47 7.09
N PRO A 75 40.01 5.17 8.24
CA PRO A 75 41.04 6.15 8.62
C PRO A 75 42.43 5.51 8.79
N GLY A 76 42.50 4.23 9.15
CA GLY A 76 43.76 3.50 9.26
C GLY A 76 44.49 3.30 7.91
N VAL A 77 43.75 3.10 6.82
CA VAL A 77 44.34 2.86 5.48
C VAL A 77 44.84 4.16 4.86
N GLY A 78 44.08 5.26 5.01
CA GLY A 78 44.49 6.61 4.57
C GLY A 78 45.77 7.08 5.27
N LEU A 79 45.91 6.81 6.57
CA LEU A 79 47.10 7.13 7.35
C LEU A 79 48.36 6.39 6.85
N LEU A 80 48.25 5.08 6.64
CA LEU A 80 49.35 4.25 6.17
C LEU A 80 49.81 4.66 4.76
N LEU A 81 48.87 4.92 3.85
CA LEU A 81 49.18 5.34 2.48
C LEU A 81 49.80 6.74 2.43
N GLY A 82 49.35 7.66 3.28
CA GLY A 82 49.94 8.99 3.41
C GLY A 82 51.41 8.93 3.88
N ILE A 83 51.72 8.09 4.86
CA ILE A 83 53.09 7.89 5.38
C ILE A 83 54.00 7.30 4.28
N VAL A 84 53.52 6.27 3.57
CA VAL A 84 54.27 5.65 2.47
C VAL A 84 54.50 6.65 1.33
N ALA A 85 53.49 7.46 0.98
CA ALA A 85 53.61 8.51 -0.03
C ALA A 85 54.69 9.53 0.33
N LEU A 86 54.78 9.97 1.60
CA LEU A 86 55.81 10.91 2.05
C LEU A 86 57.23 10.35 1.93
N VAL A 87 57.42 9.05 2.20
CA VAL A 87 58.71 8.38 2.02
C VAL A 87 59.09 8.27 0.55
N GLN A 88 58.13 7.93 -0.33
CA GLN A 88 58.34 7.83 -1.77
C GLN A 88 58.67 9.20 -2.39
N ILE A 89 57.89 10.23 -2.04
CA ILE A 89 58.12 11.61 -2.47
C ILE A 89 59.51 12.10 -2.05
N ARG A 90 59.96 11.78 -0.83
CA ARG A 90 61.30 12.19 -0.34
C ARG A 90 62.44 11.49 -1.09
N LYS A 91 62.25 10.22 -1.49
CA LYS A 91 63.26 9.43 -2.21
C LYS A 91 63.30 9.70 -3.72
N LYS A 92 62.16 9.97 -4.34
CA LYS A 92 62.03 10.11 -5.81
C LYS A 92 61.90 11.56 -6.30
N GLY A 93 61.73 12.53 -5.40
CA GLY A 93 61.64 13.95 -5.77
C GLY A 93 60.33 14.36 -6.45
N GLU A 94 59.29 13.52 -6.34
CA GLU A 94 57.98 13.72 -6.98
C GLU A 94 57.12 14.77 -6.25
N ARG A 95 56.04 15.23 -6.89
CA ARG A 95 55.12 16.24 -6.32
C ARG A 95 53.98 15.56 -5.55
N GLY A 96 53.44 16.23 -4.52
CA GLY A 96 52.30 15.72 -3.73
C GLY A 96 52.44 15.79 -2.21
N LYS A 97 53.49 16.40 -1.65
CA LYS A 97 53.69 16.48 -0.18
C LYS A 97 52.50 17.10 0.55
N GLY A 98 51.94 18.19 0.02
CA GLY A 98 50.79 18.87 0.63
C GLY A 98 49.53 17.98 0.70
N MET A 99 49.27 17.20 -0.35
CA MET A 99 48.12 16.29 -0.40
C MET A 99 48.28 15.11 0.57
N ALA A 100 49.49 14.55 0.67
CA ALA A 100 49.78 13.47 1.62
C ALA A 100 49.66 13.97 3.08
N VAL A 101 50.13 15.18 3.38
CA VAL A 101 49.98 15.79 4.71
C VAL A 101 48.50 16.07 5.02
N ALA A 102 47.74 16.63 4.08
CA ALA A 102 46.30 16.86 4.25
C ALA A 102 45.53 15.55 4.48
N GLY A 103 45.82 14.51 3.70
CA GLY A 103 45.21 13.19 3.87
C GLY A 103 45.50 12.55 5.23
N ILE A 104 46.74 12.69 5.74
CA ILE A 104 47.10 12.23 7.10
C ILE A 104 46.32 13.00 8.16
N VAL A 105 46.29 14.34 8.09
CA VAL A 105 45.62 15.19 9.08
C VAL A 105 44.13 14.88 9.14
N LEU A 106 43.46 14.81 7.98
CA LEU A 106 42.04 14.47 7.89
C LEU A 106 41.77 13.05 8.42
N SER A 107 42.62 12.07 8.09
CA SER A 107 42.48 10.70 8.61
C SER A 107 42.67 10.62 10.12
N THR A 108 43.59 11.40 10.71
CA THR A 108 43.79 11.45 12.16
C THR A 108 42.62 12.11 12.89
N ILE A 109 42.07 13.18 12.33
CA ILE A 109 40.88 13.85 12.90
C ILE A 109 39.67 12.92 12.80
N GLY A 110 39.46 12.28 11.64
CA GLY A 110 38.39 11.28 11.45
C GLY A 110 38.51 10.09 12.40
N ALA A 111 39.72 9.58 12.64
CA ALA A 111 39.96 8.52 13.62
C ALA A 111 39.59 8.96 15.04
N LEU A 112 40.00 10.16 15.45
CA LEU A 112 39.69 10.71 16.78
C LEU A 112 38.19 10.93 16.97
N LEU A 113 37.51 11.46 15.95
CA LEU A 113 36.05 11.65 15.97
C LEU A 113 35.31 10.31 16.01
N MET A 114 35.74 9.31 15.26
CA MET A 114 35.15 7.96 15.36
C MET A 114 35.39 7.35 16.74
N THR A 115 36.61 7.42 17.29
CA THR A 115 36.84 6.91 18.65
C THR A 115 35.97 7.61 19.67
N LEU A 116 35.78 8.93 19.55
CA LEU A 116 34.90 9.69 20.41
C LEU A 116 33.45 9.20 20.27
N ALA A 117 32.93 9.11 19.04
CA ALA A 117 31.58 8.63 18.75
C ALA A 117 31.32 7.19 19.25
N PHE A 118 32.30 6.29 19.16
CA PHE A 118 32.18 4.94 19.72
C PHE A 118 32.24 4.92 21.25
N THR A 119 33.00 5.82 21.88
CA THR A 119 33.09 5.89 23.35
C THR A 119 31.90 6.59 24.01
N THR A 120 31.28 7.56 23.33
CA THR A 120 30.14 8.32 23.88
C THR A 120 28.78 7.76 23.49
N GLY A 121 28.73 6.71 22.66
CA GLY A 121 27.46 6.18 22.14
C GLY A 121 26.89 6.95 20.95
N GLY A 122 27.47 8.10 20.58
CA GLY A 122 26.97 8.93 19.47
C GLY A 122 27.04 8.26 18.09
N ALA A 123 27.82 7.17 17.94
CA ALA A 123 27.76 6.33 16.75
C ALA A 123 26.47 5.50 16.66
N ARG A 124 25.85 5.16 17.80
CA ARG A 124 24.52 4.53 17.85
C ARG A 124 23.44 5.58 17.61
N ASP A 125 23.47 6.71 18.30
CA ASP A 125 22.49 7.78 18.09
C ASP A 125 22.50 8.31 16.64
N ALA A 126 23.67 8.39 16.00
CA ALA A 126 23.78 8.76 14.59
C ALA A 126 23.37 7.63 13.63
N TRP A 127 23.51 6.36 14.05
CA TRP A 127 23.04 5.21 13.28
C TRP A 127 21.52 5.04 13.41
N ASP A 128 20.96 5.27 14.58
CA ASP A 128 19.53 5.27 14.87
C ASP A 128 18.89 6.46 14.16
N GLY A 129 19.45 7.68 14.28
CA GLY A 129 18.97 8.83 13.51
C GLY A 129 19.12 8.69 11.98
N PHE A 130 20.09 7.90 11.49
CA PHE A 130 20.17 7.54 10.06
C PHE A 130 19.19 6.43 9.70
N ARG A 131 18.91 5.48 10.58
CA ARG A 131 17.91 4.43 10.39
C ARG A 131 16.51 5.04 10.37
N ASP A 132 16.19 5.90 11.33
CA ASP A 132 14.95 6.65 11.44
C ASP A 132 14.76 7.55 10.22
N ALA A 133 15.83 8.26 9.80
CA ALA A 133 15.80 9.05 8.59
C ALA A 133 15.76 8.21 7.30
N ALA A 134 16.21 6.95 7.32
CA ALA A 134 16.14 6.05 6.17
C ALA A 134 14.79 5.31 6.08
N SER A 135 14.13 5.05 7.22
CA SER A 135 12.73 4.63 7.25
C SER A 135 11.81 5.79 6.87
N SER A 136 12.12 7.03 7.28
CA SER A 136 11.31 8.21 6.89
C SER A 136 11.62 8.74 5.49
N ALA A 137 12.83 8.55 4.96
CA ALA A 137 13.19 8.97 3.59
C ALA A 137 13.04 7.84 2.55
N GLY A 138 12.45 6.70 2.93
CA GLY A 138 12.48 5.46 2.15
C GLY A 138 11.14 4.72 1.99
N GLY A 139 10.01 5.31 2.40
CA GLY A 139 8.68 4.74 2.18
C GLY A 139 7.83 5.67 1.33
N THR A 140 7.81 5.45 0.02
CA THR A 140 6.64 5.87 -0.76
C THR A 140 5.60 4.79 -0.47
N PHE A 141 4.54 5.11 0.29
CA PHE A 141 3.34 4.28 0.48
C PHE A 141 3.44 2.91 1.18
N SER A 142 4.49 2.55 1.92
CA SER A 142 4.55 1.19 2.47
C SER A 142 4.05 1.11 3.92
N VAL A 143 2.75 1.31 4.11
CA VAL A 143 2.01 0.68 5.21
C VAL A 143 1.64 -0.74 4.76
N GLU A 144 2.05 -1.75 5.51
CA GLU A 144 1.77 -3.15 5.20
C GLU A 144 0.51 -3.66 5.94
N LYS A 145 -0.07 -4.75 5.44
CA LYS A 145 -1.19 -5.43 6.10
C LYS A 145 -0.83 -5.78 7.55
N GLY A 146 -1.65 -5.33 8.49
CA GLY A 146 -1.48 -5.49 9.94
C GLY A 146 -0.72 -4.37 10.62
N GLU A 147 -0.29 -3.34 9.90
CA GLU A 147 0.31 -2.15 10.50
C GLU A 147 -0.76 -1.11 10.84
N CYS A 148 -0.58 -0.45 11.98
CA CYS A 148 -1.40 0.66 12.42
C CYS A 148 -0.60 1.96 12.31
N PHE A 149 -1.28 3.08 12.04
CA PHE A 149 -0.61 4.35 11.84
C PHE A 149 -1.45 5.54 12.29
N ASP A 150 -0.75 6.65 12.54
CA ASP A 150 -1.35 7.97 12.75
C ASP A 150 -1.17 8.83 11.49
N SER A 151 -2.21 9.55 11.11
CA SER A 151 -2.19 10.52 10.01
C SER A 151 -1.78 11.90 10.55
N PRO A 152 -0.74 12.55 10.00
CA PRO A 152 -0.32 13.88 10.48
C PRO A 152 -1.40 14.96 10.35
N SER A 153 -2.36 14.79 9.44
CA SER A 153 -3.52 15.68 9.28
C SER A 153 -4.69 15.32 10.21
N GLY A 154 -4.67 14.15 10.83
CA GLY A 154 -5.81 13.55 11.53
C GLY A 154 -6.95 13.11 10.61
N SER A 155 -6.76 13.19 9.28
CA SER A 155 -7.76 12.78 8.29
C SER A 155 -7.22 11.61 7.46
N LEU A 156 -8.07 10.61 7.24
CA LEU A 156 -7.81 9.46 6.36
C LEU A 156 -8.30 9.69 4.92
N GLU A 157 -9.06 10.76 4.69
CA GLU A 157 -9.59 11.13 3.36
C GLU A 157 -8.59 12.01 2.57
N GLU A 158 -7.67 12.69 3.25
CA GLU A 158 -6.62 13.48 2.62
C GLU A 158 -5.37 12.62 2.37
N TYR A 159 -4.76 12.76 1.19
CA TYR A 159 -3.52 12.09 0.83
C TYR A 159 -2.40 12.41 1.82
N ALA A 160 -2.19 11.51 2.79
CA ALA A 160 -1.03 11.55 3.66
C ALA A 160 0.18 11.01 2.89
N TYR A 161 1.10 11.91 2.50
CA TYR A 161 2.37 11.52 1.89
C TYR A 161 3.34 10.85 2.88
N ASP A 162 3.01 10.92 4.16
CA ASP A 162 3.80 10.40 5.27
C ASP A 162 2.80 10.02 6.38
N VAL A 163 2.92 8.82 6.93
CA VAL A 163 2.12 8.33 8.06
C VAL A 163 3.07 7.77 9.10
N ASP A 164 2.73 7.94 10.38
CA ASP A 164 3.56 7.47 11.47
C ASP A 164 3.10 6.07 11.90
N ILE A 165 3.88 5.02 11.60
CA ILE A 165 3.57 3.65 12.04
C ILE A 165 3.65 3.56 13.57
N VAL A 166 2.56 3.14 14.20
CA VAL A 166 2.43 3.01 15.65
C VAL A 166 1.99 1.60 16.06
N PRO A 167 2.23 1.19 17.32
CA PRO A 167 1.73 -0.09 17.81
C PRO A 167 0.19 -0.11 17.90
N CYS A 168 -0.44 -1.11 17.27
CA CYS A 168 -1.90 -1.28 17.28
C CYS A 168 -2.52 -1.44 18.68
N ASP A 169 -1.76 -1.91 19.69
CA ASP A 169 -2.25 -2.05 21.07
C ASP A 169 -2.60 -0.70 21.72
N GLY A 170 -2.14 0.41 21.15
CA GLY A 170 -2.44 1.78 21.59
C GLY A 170 -3.53 2.44 20.75
N GLU A 171 -3.79 3.71 21.07
CA GLU A 171 -4.59 4.60 20.22
C GLU A 171 -3.88 4.79 18.87
N HIS A 172 -4.64 4.75 17.78
CA HIS A 172 -4.15 5.00 16.44
C HIS A 172 -5.28 5.44 15.50
N ASP A 173 -4.95 6.14 14.42
CA ASP A 173 -5.97 6.64 13.48
C ASP A 173 -6.48 5.52 12.54
N ALA A 174 -5.61 4.61 12.10
CA ALA A 174 -5.99 3.58 11.13
C ALA A 174 -5.21 2.27 11.26
N GLU A 175 -5.84 1.17 10.85
CA GLU A 175 -5.23 -0.17 10.72
C GLU A 175 -5.37 -0.70 9.30
N VAL A 176 -4.24 -1.02 8.65
CA VAL A 176 -4.24 -1.54 7.27
C VAL A 176 -4.59 -3.02 7.24
N PHE A 177 -5.62 -3.39 6.50
CA PHE A 177 -6.05 -4.79 6.39
C PHE A 177 -5.76 -5.42 5.02
N ALA A 178 -5.54 -4.61 3.98
CA ALA A 178 -5.20 -5.09 2.64
C ALA A 178 -4.40 -4.08 1.82
N GLY A 179 -3.61 -4.61 0.89
CA GLY A 179 -2.96 -3.85 -0.17
C GLY A 179 -3.00 -4.66 -1.48
N PHE A 180 -3.30 -4.01 -2.60
CA PHE A 180 -3.26 -4.64 -3.91
C PHE A 180 -2.99 -3.65 -5.03
N SER A 181 -2.36 -4.14 -6.10
CA SER A 181 -2.06 -3.32 -7.26
C SER A 181 -3.10 -3.45 -8.38
N MET A 182 -3.46 -2.31 -8.97
CA MET A 182 -4.26 -2.22 -10.19
C MET A 182 -3.51 -2.76 -11.42
N PRO A 183 -4.22 -3.28 -12.45
CA PRO A 183 -3.59 -3.75 -13.67
C PRO A 183 -2.75 -2.66 -14.37
N ASP A 184 -1.67 -3.09 -15.02
CA ASP A 184 -0.86 -2.22 -15.88
C ASP A 184 -1.69 -1.61 -17.02
N GLY A 185 -1.42 -0.34 -17.34
CA GLY A 185 -2.13 0.35 -18.40
C GLY A 185 -2.10 1.87 -18.27
N GLY A 186 -2.93 2.53 -19.09
CA GLY A 186 -3.25 3.94 -18.91
C GLY A 186 -4.13 4.14 -17.67
N TYR A 187 -4.08 5.34 -17.09
CA TYR A 187 -4.94 5.68 -15.94
C TYR A 187 -6.41 5.53 -16.33
N PRO A 188 -7.20 4.68 -15.64
CA PRO A 188 -8.56 4.38 -16.05
C PRO A 188 -9.55 5.52 -15.74
N GLY A 189 -9.17 6.45 -14.85
CA GLY A 189 -10.05 7.50 -14.33
C GLY A 189 -10.27 7.28 -12.83
N ASP A 190 -10.57 8.36 -12.10
CA ASP A 190 -10.72 8.31 -10.65
C ASP A 190 -11.89 7.39 -10.25
N ASP A 191 -13.07 7.57 -10.85
CA ASP A 191 -14.26 6.73 -10.62
C ASP A 191 -13.96 5.23 -10.75
N ALA A 192 -13.27 4.82 -11.83
CA ALA A 192 -12.93 3.42 -12.06
C ALA A 192 -11.87 2.87 -11.09
N VAL A 193 -11.08 3.72 -10.45
CA VAL A 193 -10.17 3.32 -9.37
C VAL A 193 -10.95 3.17 -8.08
N THR A 194 -11.83 4.11 -7.76
CA THR A 194 -12.71 4.10 -6.59
C THR A 194 -13.62 2.88 -6.60
N ASP A 195 -14.33 2.60 -7.70
CA ASP A 195 -15.20 1.42 -7.82
C ASP A 195 -14.45 0.11 -7.49
N VAL A 196 -13.19 0.01 -7.94
CA VAL A 196 -12.36 -1.18 -7.66
C VAL A 196 -11.84 -1.19 -6.22
N ALA A 197 -11.61 -0.02 -5.62
CA ALA A 197 -11.24 0.10 -4.22
C ALA A 197 -12.41 -0.31 -3.33
N ASP A 198 -13.61 0.24 -3.54
CA ASP A 198 -14.82 -0.09 -2.80
C ASP A 198 -15.08 -1.60 -2.81
N ASP A 199 -15.24 -2.19 -4.00
CA ASP A 199 -15.55 -3.61 -4.18
C ASP A 199 -14.55 -4.53 -3.46
N ARG A 200 -13.25 -4.23 -3.61
CA ARG A 200 -12.20 -5.12 -3.13
C ARG A 200 -11.83 -4.85 -1.69
N CYS A 201 -11.81 -3.60 -1.23
CA CYS A 201 -11.54 -3.30 0.16
C CYS A 201 -12.65 -3.87 1.04
N TYR A 202 -13.93 -3.77 0.63
CA TYR A 202 -15.03 -4.40 1.36
C TYR A 202 -14.85 -5.92 1.45
N ALA A 203 -14.67 -6.62 0.32
CA ALA A 203 -14.46 -8.07 0.35
C ALA A 203 -13.22 -8.53 1.17
N ARG A 204 -12.17 -7.71 1.25
CA ARG A 204 -10.97 -8.02 2.04
C ARG A 204 -11.09 -7.65 3.51
N SER A 205 -12.01 -6.77 3.86
CA SER A 205 -12.27 -6.40 5.26
C SER A 205 -12.86 -7.61 6.00
N GLU A 206 -13.79 -8.33 5.37
CA GLU A 206 -14.42 -9.55 5.88
C GLU A 206 -13.42 -10.71 6.07
N GLU A 207 -12.40 -10.81 5.20
CA GLU A 207 -11.30 -11.78 5.36
C GLU A 207 -10.38 -11.44 6.55
N TYR A 208 -10.30 -10.16 6.94
CA TYR A 208 -9.39 -9.69 7.99
C TYR A 208 -10.06 -9.59 9.36
N ALA A 209 -11.31 -9.14 9.38
CA ALA A 209 -12.17 -9.01 10.53
C ALA A 209 -13.38 -9.92 10.32
N MET A 210 -13.15 -11.24 10.42
CA MET A 210 -14.18 -12.25 10.16
C MET A 210 -15.33 -12.22 11.18
N ASP A 211 -15.11 -11.59 12.35
CA ASP A 211 -16.15 -11.34 13.33
C ASP A 211 -16.71 -9.92 13.16
N ALA A 212 -17.70 -9.74 12.28
CA ALA A 212 -18.36 -8.45 12.05
C ALA A 212 -19.00 -7.85 13.32
N TRP A 213 -19.39 -8.68 14.29
CA TRP A 213 -19.95 -8.19 15.57
C TRP A 213 -18.87 -7.63 16.50
N ALA A 214 -17.60 -7.94 16.23
CA ALA A 214 -16.48 -7.37 16.96
C ALA A 214 -16.02 -6.01 16.40
N LEU A 215 -16.53 -5.60 15.23
CA LEU A 215 -16.25 -4.29 14.66
C LEU A 215 -17.09 -3.23 15.38
N PRO A 216 -16.47 -2.20 15.97
CA PRO A 216 -17.20 -1.08 16.56
C PRO A 216 -18.05 -0.34 15.52
N VAL A 217 -19.20 0.19 15.94
CA VAL A 217 -20.14 0.91 15.06
C VAL A 217 -19.59 2.23 14.50
N ASP A 218 -18.52 2.75 15.11
CA ASP A 218 -17.81 3.96 14.70
C ASP A 218 -16.58 3.66 13.83
N VAL A 219 -16.44 2.44 13.33
CA VAL A 219 -15.38 2.05 12.39
C VAL A 219 -15.92 1.96 10.97
N ASP A 220 -15.17 2.50 10.01
CA ASP A 220 -15.45 2.43 8.58
C ASP A 220 -14.19 2.08 7.77
N ILE A 221 -14.39 1.73 6.50
CA ILE A 221 -13.35 1.35 5.56
C ILE A 221 -12.90 2.58 4.77
N TYR A 222 -11.62 2.89 4.87
CA TYR A 222 -10.94 3.92 4.10
C TYR A 222 -9.94 3.28 3.14
N TYR A 223 -9.60 4.00 2.07
CA TYR A 223 -8.57 3.56 1.14
C TYR A 223 -7.72 4.70 0.60
N PHE A 224 -6.43 4.40 0.42
CA PHE A 224 -5.54 5.22 -0.40
C PHE A 224 -5.51 4.65 -1.80
N THR A 225 -5.75 5.50 -2.78
CA THR A 225 -5.81 5.14 -4.20
C THR A 225 -4.72 5.84 -5.00
N PRO A 226 -4.27 5.24 -6.11
CA PRO A 226 -3.29 5.89 -6.98
C PRO A 226 -3.94 7.06 -7.71
N THR A 227 -3.29 8.22 -7.71
CA THR A 227 -3.73 9.38 -8.49
C THR A 227 -3.29 9.29 -9.94
N ARG A 228 -3.91 10.08 -10.83
CA ARG A 228 -3.41 10.24 -12.21
C ARG A 228 -1.93 10.66 -12.26
N GLN A 229 -1.46 11.41 -11.27
CA GLN A 229 -0.06 11.85 -11.21
C GLN A 229 0.86 10.71 -10.78
N SER A 230 0.58 10.03 -9.66
CA SER A 230 1.39 8.90 -9.17
C SER A 230 1.37 7.74 -10.17
N TRP A 231 0.26 7.52 -10.87
CA TRP A 231 0.13 6.53 -11.94
C TRP A 231 1.16 6.73 -13.07
N ARG A 232 1.50 7.98 -13.41
CA ARG A 232 2.55 8.27 -14.41
C ARG A 232 3.93 7.85 -13.96
N TYR A 233 4.14 7.75 -12.64
CA TYR A 233 5.39 7.32 -12.02
C TYR A 233 5.39 5.83 -11.64
N GLY A 234 4.31 5.11 -11.97
CA GLY A 234 4.22 3.65 -11.80
C GLY A 234 3.44 3.20 -10.57
N ASP A 235 2.88 4.12 -9.80
CA ASP A 235 2.01 3.77 -8.67
C ASP A 235 0.68 3.19 -9.15
N ARG A 236 0.34 2.03 -8.63
CA ARG A 236 -0.88 1.26 -8.94
C ARG A 236 -1.54 0.78 -7.67
N GLU A 237 -0.99 1.10 -6.51
CA GLU A 237 -1.34 0.44 -5.26
C GLU A 237 -2.59 1.06 -4.66
N ILE A 238 -3.53 0.20 -4.27
CA ILE A 238 -4.65 0.54 -3.42
C ILE A 238 -4.37 -0.08 -2.05
N THR A 239 -4.41 0.74 -1.01
CA THR A 239 -4.26 0.31 0.38
C THR A 239 -5.59 0.49 1.09
N CYS A 240 -6.10 -0.55 1.72
CA CYS A 240 -7.36 -0.55 2.45
C CYS A 240 -7.09 -0.58 3.96
N MET A 241 -7.82 0.24 4.71
CA MET A 241 -7.66 0.37 6.14
C MET A 241 -8.99 0.60 6.86
N PHE A 242 -9.04 0.21 8.12
CA PHE A 242 -10.11 0.64 9.02
C PHE A 242 -9.72 1.99 9.63
N GLY A 243 -10.71 2.83 9.89
CA GLY A 243 -10.56 4.12 10.57
C GLY A 243 -11.83 4.50 11.31
N ASN A 244 -11.77 5.52 12.16
CA ASN A 244 -12.96 6.02 12.84
C ASN A 244 -13.78 6.94 11.93
N VAL A 245 -15.12 6.84 11.98
CA VAL A 245 -16.03 7.74 11.24
C VAL A 245 -15.99 9.18 11.73
N ASP A 246 -15.67 9.39 13.01
CA ASP A 246 -15.39 10.71 13.57
C ASP A 246 -13.91 11.05 13.33
N ALA A 247 -13.66 12.15 12.63
CA ALA A 247 -12.31 12.64 12.35
C ALA A 247 -11.52 13.04 13.62
N GLU A 248 -12.19 13.24 14.77
CA GLU A 248 -11.54 13.42 16.07
C GLU A 248 -11.46 12.11 16.88
N GLY A 249 -12.05 11.03 16.38
CA GLY A 249 -12.03 9.69 16.96
C GLY A 249 -10.73 8.94 16.70
N SER A 250 -10.52 7.84 17.41
CA SER A 250 -9.36 6.96 17.22
C SER A 250 -9.77 5.51 17.44
N LEU A 251 -9.01 4.60 16.82
CA LEU A 251 -9.09 3.17 17.09
C LEU A 251 -8.25 2.82 18.32
N THR A 252 -8.54 1.68 18.95
CA THR A 252 -7.71 1.16 20.05
C THR A 252 -7.68 -0.36 19.99
N GLY A 253 -6.48 -0.93 19.96
CA GLY A 253 -6.30 -2.36 19.74
C GLY A 253 -6.46 -2.72 18.27
N SER A 254 -5.95 -3.89 17.87
CA SER A 254 -6.14 -4.39 16.51
C SER A 254 -7.55 -4.95 16.30
N LEU A 255 -8.15 -4.60 15.16
CA LEU A 255 -9.42 -5.12 14.65
C LEU A 255 -9.27 -6.49 13.98
N ARG A 256 -8.03 -7.00 13.87
CA ARG A 256 -7.74 -8.27 13.19
C ARG A 256 -8.34 -9.48 13.89
N ARG A 257 -9.27 -10.14 13.20
CA ARG A 257 -9.94 -11.38 13.60
C ARG A 257 -9.98 -12.33 12.41
N ASP A 258 -8.82 -12.82 12.00
CA ASP A 258 -8.68 -13.75 10.86
C ASP A 258 -8.25 -15.14 11.32
N ALA A 259 -8.14 -16.09 10.38
CA ALA A 259 -7.70 -17.46 10.64
C ALA A 259 -6.33 -17.60 11.33
N THR A 260 -5.55 -16.51 11.46
CA THR A 260 -4.29 -16.52 12.21
C THR A 260 -4.43 -16.10 13.67
N THR A 261 -5.54 -15.46 14.04
CA THR A 261 -5.84 -15.01 15.41
C THR A 261 -6.99 -15.76 16.07
N LEU A 262 -7.85 -16.40 15.29
CA LEU A 262 -8.98 -17.23 15.77
C LEU A 262 -8.53 -18.65 16.11
N ASP A 263 -9.20 -19.28 17.08
CA ASP A 263 -9.08 -20.72 17.31
C ASP A 263 -9.94 -21.53 16.31
N ASP A 264 -9.77 -22.86 16.32
CA ASP A 264 -10.42 -23.75 15.36
C ASP A 264 -11.96 -23.71 15.44
N ASP A 265 -12.54 -23.57 16.64
CA ASP A 265 -14.00 -23.51 16.83
C ASP A 265 -14.54 -22.13 16.41
N GLN A 266 -13.86 -21.06 16.78
CA GLN A 266 -14.19 -19.70 16.35
C GLN A 266 -14.15 -19.55 14.83
N LEU A 267 -13.09 -20.05 14.20
CA LEU A 267 -12.94 -20.01 12.75
C LEU A 267 -14.06 -20.80 12.05
N ALA A 268 -14.33 -22.02 12.49
CA ALA A 268 -15.40 -22.84 11.92
C ALA A 268 -16.79 -22.19 12.05
N PHE A 269 -17.06 -21.53 13.18
CA PHE A 269 -18.31 -20.81 13.38
C PHE A 269 -18.45 -19.62 12.43
N LEU A 270 -17.41 -18.77 12.34
CA LEU A 270 -17.43 -17.56 11.51
C LEU A 270 -17.41 -17.89 10.01
N GLU A 271 -16.70 -18.93 9.58
CA GLU A 271 -16.76 -19.42 8.19
C GLU A 271 -18.17 -19.92 7.82
N ALA A 272 -18.87 -20.56 8.76
CA ALA A 272 -20.25 -20.96 8.53
C ALA A 272 -21.20 -19.75 8.49
N ASP A 273 -20.97 -18.74 9.33
CA ASP A 273 -21.75 -17.49 9.37
C ASP A 273 -21.60 -16.66 8.10
N ALA A 274 -20.38 -16.59 7.56
CA ALA A 274 -20.07 -15.89 6.30
C ALA A 274 -20.96 -16.38 5.13
N ILE A 275 -21.33 -17.67 5.09
CA ILE A 275 -22.23 -18.21 4.06
C ILE A 275 -23.59 -17.50 4.07
N LEU A 276 -24.12 -17.20 5.25
CA LEU A 276 -25.40 -16.50 5.41
C LEU A 276 -25.24 -15.01 5.12
N ASN A 277 -24.16 -14.40 5.59
CA ASN A 277 -23.87 -12.98 5.36
C ASN A 277 -23.72 -12.68 3.85
N ASP A 278 -22.95 -13.50 3.13
CA ASP A 278 -22.83 -13.44 1.66
C ASP A 278 -24.18 -13.46 0.95
N ALA A 279 -25.15 -14.23 1.47
CA ALA A 279 -26.49 -14.29 0.91
C ALA A 279 -27.31 -13.03 1.23
N PHE A 280 -27.16 -12.48 2.43
CA PHE A 280 -27.82 -11.22 2.81
C PHE A 280 -27.31 -10.03 2.00
N ASP A 281 -26.02 -9.98 1.67
CA ASP A 281 -25.44 -8.91 0.84
C ASP A 281 -26.00 -8.87 -0.59
N GLN A 282 -26.63 -9.95 -1.05
CA GLN A 282 -27.30 -10.01 -2.36
C GLN A 282 -28.76 -9.53 -2.31
N VAL A 283 -29.17 -8.87 -1.23
CA VAL A 283 -30.52 -8.29 -1.11
C VAL A 283 -30.79 -7.34 -2.29
N PRO A 284 -31.98 -7.39 -2.90
CA PRO A 284 -32.33 -6.45 -3.96
C PRO A 284 -32.24 -4.99 -3.50
N ASP A 285 -31.50 -4.17 -4.25
CA ASP A 285 -31.37 -2.73 -4.03
C ASP A 285 -32.65 -1.98 -4.42
N THR A 286 -33.64 -2.04 -3.53
CA THR A 286 -34.96 -1.42 -3.67
C THR A 286 -35.37 -0.79 -2.34
N GLU A 287 -35.98 0.39 -2.37
CA GLU A 287 -36.41 1.11 -1.16
C GLU A 287 -37.46 0.32 -0.36
N TYR A 288 -38.40 -0.34 -1.05
CA TYR A 288 -39.42 -1.17 -0.42
C TYR A 288 -39.57 -2.53 -1.09
N VAL A 289 -39.96 -3.54 -0.31
CA VAL A 289 -40.20 -4.91 -0.80
C VAL A 289 -41.26 -4.92 -1.91
N GLU A 290 -42.30 -4.09 -1.83
CA GLU A 290 -43.36 -4.01 -2.84
C GLU A 290 -42.88 -3.56 -4.22
N ASP A 291 -41.74 -2.86 -4.30
CA ASP A 291 -41.19 -2.37 -5.56
C ASP A 291 -40.61 -3.52 -6.41
N ASP A 292 -40.07 -4.56 -5.76
CA ASP A 292 -39.66 -5.81 -6.42
C ASP A 292 -39.86 -7.06 -5.56
N LEU A 293 -41.11 -7.35 -5.20
CA LEU A 293 -41.44 -8.57 -4.46
C LEU A 293 -40.93 -9.83 -5.18
N SER A 294 -40.87 -9.83 -6.51
CA SER A 294 -40.38 -10.98 -7.26
C SER A 294 -38.89 -11.23 -7.06
N GLY A 295 -38.06 -10.18 -7.04
CA GLY A 295 -36.64 -10.25 -6.73
C GLY A 295 -36.41 -10.69 -5.30
N HIS A 296 -37.15 -10.10 -4.35
CA HIS A 296 -37.10 -10.45 -2.93
C HIS A 296 -37.42 -11.92 -2.67
N LYS A 297 -38.43 -12.49 -3.34
CA LYS A 297 -38.75 -13.93 -3.25
C LYS A 297 -37.65 -14.84 -3.82
N VAL A 298 -36.99 -14.41 -4.90
CA VAL A 298 -35.85 -15.14 -5.47
C VAL A 298 -34.67 -15.10 -4.51
N TRP A 299 -34.40 -13.94 -3.91
CA TRP A 299 -33.35 -13.76 -2.91
C TRP A 299 -33.63 -14.57 -1.63
N ALA A 300 -34.86 -14.57 -1.11
CA ALA A 300 -35.25 -15.43 0.02
C ALA A 300 -34.97 -16.92 -0.25
N SER A 301 -35.20 -17.40 -1.48
CA SER A 301 -34.84 -18.77 -1.88
C SER A 301 -33.33 -19.03 -1.87
N GLN A 302 -32.50 -17.99 -2.04
CA GLN A 302 -31.03 -18.09 -1.91
C GLN A 302 -30.63 -18.15 -0.44
N VAL A 303 -31.24 -17.31 0.41
CA VAL A 303 -31.05 -17.34 1.87
C VAL A 303 -31.41 -18.71 2.46
N VAL A 304 -32.49 -19.36 2.00
CA VAL A 304 -32.83 -20.75 2.38
C VAL A 304 -31.66 -21.71 2.13
N ARG A 305 -31.04 -21.63 0.94
CA ARG A 305 -29.89 -22.49 0.58
C ARG A 305 -28.64 -22.14 1.38
N ALA A 306 -28.47 -20.88 1.76
CA ALA A 306 -27.38 -20.43 2.61
C ALA A 306 -27.52 -21.01 4.02
N LEU A 307 -28.71 -20.94 4.62
CA LEU A 307 -29.03 -21.55 5.91
C LEU A 307 -28.85 -23.07 5.91
N GLU A 308 -29.22 -23.75 4.82
CA GLU A 308 -28.94 -25.19 4.66
C GLU A 308 -27.43 -25.49 4.71
N GLN A 309 -26.62 -24.66 4.06
CA GLN A 309 -25.16 -24.82 4.03
C GLN A 309 -24.52 -24.47 5.38
N GLN A 310 -24.89 -23.33 5.98
CA GLN A 310 -24.43 -22.92 7.31
C GLN A 310 -24.76 -23.98 8.36
N THR A 311 -26.02 -24.40 8.46
CA THR A 311 -26.41 -25.43 9.46
C THR A 311 -25.77 -26.79 9.17
N SER A 312 -25.45 -27.11 7.92
CA SER A 312 -24.69 -28.32 7.58
C SER A 312 -23.23 -28.23 8.03
N ALA A 313 -22.59 -27.07 7.83
CA ALA A 313 -21.23 -26.82 8.28
C ALA A 313 -21.14 -26.87 9.81
N LEU A 314 -22.05 -26.18 10.51
CA LEU A 314 -22.08 -26.15 11.97
C LEU A 314 -22.29 -27.55 12.58
N ARG A 315 -23.13 -28.41 11.98
CA ARG A 315 -23.32 -29.79 12.44
C ARG A 315 -22.15 -30.72 12.14
N ALA A 316 -21.32 -30.39 11.16
CA ALA A 316 -20.21 -31.22 10.74
C ALA A 316 -18.93 -31.00 11.57
N HIS A 317 -18.85 -29.85 12.25
CA HIS A 317 -17.72 -29.50 13.12
C HIS A 317 -17.82 -30.17 14.49
N ASP A 318 -16.67 -30.62 15.02
CA ASP A 318 -16.57 -31.27 16.33
C ASP A 318 -16.30 -30.20 17.41
N TRP A 319 -17.35 -29.63 17.99
CA TRP A 319 -17.28 -28.56 18.99
C TRP A 319 -16.66 -28.98 20.33
N GLU A 320 -15.98 -28.06 21.00
CA GLU A 320 -15.64 -28.23 22.40
C GLU A 320 -16.88 -28.42 23.27
N SER A 321 -16.78 -29.27 24.29
CA SER A 321 -17.91 -29.62 25.18
C SER A 321 -18.56 -28.42 25.90
N SER A 322 -17.85 -27.30 26.02
CA SER A 322 -18.37 -26.04 26.56
C SER A 322 -19.31 -25.30 25.60
N ALA A 323 -19.12 -25.46 24.29
CA ALA A 323 -19.89 -24.77 23.24
C ALA A 323 -20.91 -25.69 22.54
N GLU A 324 -20.71 -27.01 22.55
CA GLU A 324 -21.50 -28.00 21.79
C GLU A 324 -23.02 -27.81 21.91
N GLN A 325 -23.54 -27.67 23.13
CA GLN A 325 -24.99 -27.49 23.35
C GLN A 325 -25.48 -26.14 22.83
N ALA A 326 -24.72 -25.06 23.04
CA ALA A 326 -25.11 -23.72 22.62
C ALA A 326 -25.16 -23.61 21.10
N VAL A 327 -24.17 -24.17 20.40
CA VAL A 327 -24.16 -24.23 18.93
C VAL A 327 -25.29 -25.13 18.41
N THR A 328 -25.56 -26.27 19.05
CA THR A 328 -26.69 -27.13 18.68
C THR A 328 -28.02 -26.39 18.78
N ASP A 329 -28.25 -25.67 19.89
CA ASP A 329 -29.47 -24.89 20.10
C ASP A 329 -29.62 -23.79 19.03
N TYR A 330 -28.50 -23.14 18.65
CA TYR A 330 -28.47 -22.14 17.58
C TYR A 330 -28.78 -22.74 16.22
N VAL A 331 -28.22 -23.89 15.87
CA VAL A 331 -28.53 -24.62 14.64
C VAL A 331 -30.03 -24.93 14.53
N GLU A 332 -30.69 -25.30 15.64
CA GLU A 332 -32.14 -25.48 15.66
C GLU A 332 -32.90 -24.17 15.37
N ALA A 333 -32.41 -23.03 15.87
CA ALA A 333 -32.99 -21.72 15.55
C ALA A 333 -32.84 -21.37 14.07
N LEU A 334 -31.69 -21.70 13.48
CA LEU A 334 -31.44 -21.49 12.05
C LEU A 334 -32.30 -22.40 11.17
N ASP A 335 -32.61 -23.63 11.62
CA ASP A 335 -33.60 -24.47 10.94
C ASP A 335 -35.00 -23.83 10.96
N GLU A 336 -35.43 -23.28 12.10
CA GLU A 336 -36.69 -22.53 12.20
C GLU A 336 -36.67 -21.27 11.32
N ALA A 337 -35.55 -20.54 11.30
CA ALA A 337 -35.37 -19.38 10.43
C ALA A 337 -35.49 -19.76 8.95
N ARG A 338 -34.94 -20.92 8.56
CA ARG A 338 -35.04 -21.43 7.19
C ARG A 338 -36.49 -21.70 6.79
N GLU A 339 -37.31 -22.24 7.68
CA GLU A 339 -38.75 -22.46 7.42
C GLU A 339 -39.48 -21.13 7.18
N GLU A 340 -39.16 -20.09 7.95
CA GLU A 340 -39.71 -18.75 7.74
C GLU A 340 -39.22 -18.12 6.42
N TRP A 341 -37.95 -18.29 6.06
CA TRP A 341 -37.43 -17.85 4.75
C TRP A 341 -38.04 -18.61 3.56
N GLU A 342 -38.33 -19.90 3.72
CA GLU A 342 -39.05 -20.68 2.72
C GLU A 342 -40.48 -20.13 2.54
N ALA A 343 -41.18 -19.84 3.64
CA ALA A 343 -42.49 -19.20 3.58
C ALA A 343 -42.44 -17.80 2.94
N ALA A 344 -41.44 -16.97 3.28
CA ALA A 344 -41.22 -15.67 2.61
C ALA A 344 -41.05 -15.85 1.10
N SER A 345 -40.26 -16.84 0.66
CA SER A 345 -40.06 -17.12 -0.76
C SER A 345 -41.34 -17.51 -1.52
N GLU A 346 -42.37 -17.96 -0.79
CA GLU A 346 -43.68 -18.34 -1.34
C GLU A 346 -44.77 -17.26 -1.12
N ALA A 347 -44.47 -16.19 -0.39
CA ALA A 347 -45.42 -15.18 0.08
C ALA A 347 -46.35 -14.62 -1.01
N SER A 348 -47.60 -14.34 -0.65
CA SER A 348 -48.60 -13.86 -1.63
C SER A 348 -48.46 -12.39 -2.00
N ASP A 349 -47.94 -11.58 -1.08
CA ASP A 349 -47.75 -10.14 -1.19
C ASP A 349 -46.58 -9.68 -0.30
N ALA A 350 -46.27 -8.39 -0.33
CA ALA A 350 -45.13 -7.83 0.41
C ALA A 350 -45.34 -7.83 1.93
N GLU A 351 -46.58 -7.70 2.41
CA GLU A 351 -46.88 -7.73 3.86
C GLU A 351 -46.61 -9.13 4.42
N ASP A 352 -47.09 -10.16 3.72
CA ASP A 352 -46.82 -11.57 4.05
C ASP A 352 -45.31 -11.91 4.00
N PHE A 353 -44.60 -11.38 3.00
CA PHE A 353 -43.15 -11.53 2.89
C PHE A 353 -42.41 -10.92 4.08
N THR A 354 -42.72 -9.66 4.43
CA THR A 354 -42.10 -8.95 5.54
C THR A 354 -42.40 -9.62 6.89
N GLU A 355 -43.62 -10.14 7.11
CA GLU A 355 -43.94 -10.86 8.35
C GLU A 355 -43.03 -12.08 8.56
N HIS A 356 -42.78 -12.84 7.49
CA HIS A 356 -41.90 -14.00 7.51
C HIS A 356 -40.42 -13.62 7.63
N TRP A 357 -39.97 -12.57 6.92
CA TRP A 357 -38.64 -11.99 7.08
C TRP A 357 -38.37 -11.62 8.54
N ASP A 358 -39.25 -10.85 9.18
CA ASP A 358 -39.07 -10.35 10.55
C ASP A 358 -38.95 -11.48 11.58
N LYS A 359 -39.66 -12.59 11.36
CA LYS A 359 -39.55 -13.80 12.21
C LYS A 359 -38.20 -14.47 11.99
N ALA A 360 -37.80 -14.67 10.73
CA ALA A 360 -36.55 -15.31 10.39
C ALA A 360 -35.34 -14.52 10.91
N TYR A 361 -35.33 -13.20 10.74
CA TYR A 361 -34.24 -12.32 11.17
C TYR A 361 -34.05 -12.32 12.69
N ARG A 362 -35.15 -12.39 13.47
CA ARG A 362 -35.08 -12.54 14.93
C ARG A 362 -34.52 -13.88 15.39
N LEU A 363 -34.60 -14.91 14.55
CA LEU A 363 -34.03 -16.23 14.84
C LEU A 363 -32.54 -16.28 14.48
N THR A 364 -32.13 -15.65 13.38
CA THR A 364 -30.72 -15.63 12.92
C THR A 364 -29.82 -14.83 13.86
N GLY A 365 -30.24 -13.65 14.31
CA GLY A 365 -29.50 -12.78 15.26
C GLY A 365 -29.97 -12.86 16.72
N GLY A 366 -30.82 -13.84 17.05
CA GLY A 366 -31.52 -13.89 18.34
C GLY A 366 -30.68 -14.34 19.54
N PRO A 367 -31.32 -14.52 20.72
CA PRO A 367 -30.63 -14.92 21.96
C PRO A 367 -29.81 -16.23 21.85
N LYS A 368 -30.21 -17.15 20.96
CA LYS A 368 -29.48 -18.40 20.72
C LYS A 368 -28.16 -18.16 19.97
N ALA A 369 -28.14 -17.22 19.02
CA ALA A 369 -26.91 -16.78 18.35
C ALA A 369 -25.95 -16.16 19.37
N VAL A 370 -26.45 -15.24 20.20
CA VAL A 370 -25.69 -14.62 21.29
C VAL A 370 -25.10 -15.67 22.23
N THR A 371 -25.90 -16.66 22.63
CA THR A 371 -25.45 -17.73 23.56
C THR A 371 -24.36 -18.60 22.93
N ALA A 372 -24.50 -18.97 21.65
CA ALA A 372 -23.46 -19.72 20.93
C ALA A 372 -22.17 -18.92 20.81
N ARG A 373 -22.25 -17.64 20.45
CA ARG A 373 -21.11 -16.73 20.32
C ARG A 373 -20.42 -16.49 21.67
N GLU A 374 -21.18 -16.29 22.75
CA GLU A 374 -20.64 -16.18 24.11
C GLU A 374 -19.86 -17.44 24.52
N ALA A 375 -20.40 -18.63 24.21
CA ALA A 375 -19.74 -19.90 24.52
C ALA A 375 -18.42 -20.10 23.75
N LEU A 376 -18.28 -19.47 22.59
CA LEU A 376 -17.09 -19.46 21.74
C LEU A 376 -16.13 -18.28 22.03
N GLY A 377 -16.50 -17.38 22.94
CA GLY A 377 -15.71 -16.18 23.23
C GLY A 377 -15.66 -15.16 22.07
N LEU A 378 -16.66 -15.19 21.19
CA LEU A 378 -16.86 -14.24 20.10
C LEU A 378 -17.65 -13.01 20.59
N ALA A 379 -17.66 -11.94 19.80
CA ALA A 379 -18.45 -10.75 20.14
C ALA A 379 -19.95 -11.08 20.19
N THR A 380 -20.67 -10.52 21.17
CA THR A 380 -22.07 -10.87 21.46
C THR A 380 -23.06 -9.76 21.16
N GLU A 381 -22.57 -8.56 20.82
CA GLU A 381 -23.39 -7.43 20.45
C GLU A 381 -23.52 -7.42 18.93
N SER A 382 -24.73 -7.67 18.43
CA SER A 382 -25.00 -7.52 17.00
C SER A 382 -24.81 -6.05 16.63
N PRO A 383 -24.17 -5.74 15.50
CA PRO A 383 -24.27 -4.41 14.92
C PRO A 383 -25.76 -4.09 14.77
N THR A 384 -26.22 -3.01 15.40
CA THR A 384 -27.53 -2.47 15.10
C THR A 384 -27.39 -1.71 13.80
N TYR A 385 -27.80 -2.31 12.69
CA TYR A 385 -28.11 -1.54 11.50
C TYR A 385 -29.34 -0.72 11.86
N ASP A 386 -29.16 0.57 12.14
CA ASP A 386 -30.28 1.45 12.44
C ASP A 386 -31.22 1.44 11.22
N ASP A 387 -32.38 0.80 11.36
CA ASP A 387 -33.55 0.93 10.49
C ASP A 387 -34.18 2.35 10.57
N GLU A 388 -33.35 3.39 10.64
CA GLU A 388 -33.77 4.80 10.68
C GLU A 388 -33.42 5.51 9.38
N ASP A 389 -33.81 4.98 8.21
CA ASP A 389 -33.99 5.83 7.02
C ASP A 389 -34.98 5.33 5.96
N ALA A 390 -35.83 4.34 6.27
CA ALA A 390 -37.05 4.08 5.48
C ALA A 390 -38.20 4.98 5.98
N GLY A 391 -38.01 6.31 5.98
CA GLY A 391 -38.99 7.18 6.65
C GLY A 391 -38.79 8.68 6.66
N GLY A 392 -38.22 9.28 5.61
CA GLY A 392 -38.62 10.61 5.16
C GLY A 392 -37.69 11.79 5.44
N GLY A 393 -37.17 12.36 4.34
CA GLY A 393 -37.34 13.78 4.07
C GLY A 393 -36.08 14.64 3.94
N GLY A 394 -35.52 14.67 2.72
CA GLY A 394 -35.23 15.92 1.98
C GLY A 394 -34.02 16.79 2.36
N GLY A 395 -33.09 16.90 1.41
CA GLY A 395 -32.07 17.96 1.25
C GLY A 395 -30.73 17.59 1.89
N GLU A 396 -29.55 17.87 1.35
CA GLU A 396 -29.09 18.69 0.22
C GLU A 396 -27.59 18.32 -0.02
N ASP A 397 -27.13 18.33 -1.27
CA ASP A 397 -25.75 18.52 -1.76
C ASP A 397 -24.56 17.78 -1.09
N GLY A 398 -24.16 16.66 -1.70
CA GLY A 398 -22.79 16.15 -1.68
C GLY A 398 -22.02 16.65 -2.91
N SER A 399 -21.38 17.82 -2.80
CA SER A 399 -20.53 18.38 -3.84
C SER A 399 -19.25 17.55 -3.98
N GLY A 400 -19.06 16.90 -5.14
CA GLY A 400 -17.77 16.35 -5.54
C GLY A 400 -16.71 17.45 -5.53
N ALA A 401 -15.69 17.27 -4.68
CA ALA A 401 -14.52 18.13 -4.67
C ALA A 401 -13.51 17.60 -5.69
N GLU A 402 -13.46 18.26 -6.84
CA GLU A 402 -12.34 18.17 -7.79
C GLU A 402 -11.05 18.67 -7.13
N VAL A 403 -9.97 17.88 -7.19
CA VAL A 403 -8.57 18.35 -7.15
C VAL A 403 -7.70 17.63 -8.19
#